data_AF-A0A968XPE7-F1
#
_entry.id   AF-A0A968XPE7-F1
#
_cell.length_a   1.000
_cell.length_b   1.000
_cell.length_c   1.000
_cell.angle_alpha   90.00
_cell.angle_beta   90.00
_cell.angle_gamma   90.00
#
_symmetry.space_group_name_H-M   'P 1'
#
loop_
_entity.id
_entity.type
_entity.pdbx_description
1 polymer ?
#
loop_
_entity_poly.entity_id
_entity_poly.type
_entity_poly.pdbx_seq_one_letter_code
_entity_poly.pdbx_strand_id
1 'polypeptide(L)'
;MQSLPGVGKILSSTILSKLPELGELSNNEISALVGVAPFAHDTGKYKGKRFCRGGRNAIRKILFMATLSAVRFNPIIKNFYEHLLGKGKLKK
;
A
#
# COMPACT_ATOMS: atom_id res chain seq x y z
N MET A 1 12.84 -11.75 -2.64
CA MET A 1 11.82 -10.71 -2.93
C MET A 1 11.42 -10.58 -4.42
N GLN A 2 12.26 -10.95 -5.38
CA GLN A 2 11.95 -10.78 -6.82
C GLN A 2 11.05 -11.86 -7.44
N SER A 3 10.62 -12.86 -6.67
CA SER A 3 9.75 -13.94 -7.14
C SER A 3 8.28 -13.52 -7.34
N LEU A 4 7.88 -12.34 -6.86
CA LEU A 4 6.52 -11.81 -7.04
C LEU A 4 6.40 -10.98 -8.33
N PRO A 5 5.53 -11.37 -9.27
CA PRO A 5 5.26 -10.56 -10.46
C PRO A 5 4.70 -9.19 -10.05
N GLY A 6 5.45 -8.13 -10.41
CA GLY A 6 5.19 -6.75 -10.00
C GLY A 6 6.25 -6.14 -9.08
N VAL A 7 7.15 -6.95 -8.49
CA VAL A 7 8.26 -6.47 -7.64
C VAL A 7 9.55 -6.33 -8.46
N GLY A 8 9.86 -5.10 -8.88
CA GLY A 8 11.08 -4.79 -9.63
C GLY A 8 12.33 -4.59 -8.74
N LYS A 9 13.51 -4.54 -9.38
CA LYS A 9 14.81 -4.24 -8.73
C LYS A 9 14.77 -2.94 -7.91
N ILE A 10 14.21 -1.87 -8.48
CA ILE A 10 14.09 -0.55 -7.84
C ILE A 10 13.24 -0.62 -6.56
N LEU A 11 12.16 -1.40 -6.59
CA LEU A 11 11.28 -1.52 -5.44
C LEU A 11 11.95 -2.31 -4.32
N SER A 12 12.64 -3.39 -4.69
CA SER A 12 13.38 -4.23 -3.74
C SER A 12 14.51 -3.44 -3.06
N SER A 13 15.31 -2.69 -3.83
CA SER A 13 16.39 -1.87 -3.28
C SER A 13 15.87 -0.71 -2.44
N THR A 14 14.76 -0.09 -2.85
CA THR A 14 14.18 1.03 -2.09
C THR A 14 13.57 0.56 -0.77
N ILE A 15 12.91 -0.59 -0.74
CA ILE A 15 12.42 -1.18 0.51
C ILE A 15 13.60 -1.52 1.42
N LEU A 16 14.62 -2.20 0.91
CA LEU A 16 15.78 -2.59 1.71
C LEU A 16 16.52 -1.37 2.30
N SER A 17 16.60 -0.27 1.55
CA SER A 17 17.26 0.96 2.00
C SER A 17 16.39 1.84 2.88
N LYS A 18 15.09 1.96 2.58
CA LYS A 18 14.19 2.95 3.22
C LYS A 18 13.18 2.33 4.19
N LEU A 19 13.20 1.02 4.39
CA LEU A 19 12.33 0.29 5.30
C LEU A 19 13.10 -0.85 5.99
N PRO A 20 14.18 -0.54 6.74
CA PRO A 20 14.95 -1.56 7.47
C PRO A 20 14.11 -2.29 8.52
N GLU A 21 13.04 -1.67 9.00
CA GLU A 21 12.14 -2.22 10.03
C GLU A 21 11.22 -3.33 9.49
N LEU A 22 11.32 -3.64 8.18
CA LEU A 22 10.52 -4.66 7.53
C LEU A 22 10.93 -6.06 8.02
N GLY A 23 10.07 -6.68 8.81
CA GLY A 23 10.30 -7.99 9.42
C GLY A 23 10.46 -7.95 10.94
N GLU A 24 10.72 -6.76 11.50
CA GLU A 24 10.78 -6.54 12.95
C GLU A 24 9.46 -5.97 13.48
N LEU A 25 8.86 -5.03 12.75
CA LEU A 25 7.59 -4.39 13.12
C LEU A 25 6.37 -5.19 12.63
N SER A 26 5.24 -4.96 13.30
CA SER A 26 3.97 -5.57 12.89
C SER A 26 3.45 -5.01 11.56
N ASN A 27 2.61 -5.78 10.88
CA ASN A 27 1.99 -5.39 9.60
C ASN A 27 1.27 -4.03 9.68
N ASN A 28 0.64 -3.72 10.82
CA ASN A 28 -0.09 -2.47 11.03
C ASN A 28 0.87 -1.28 11.15
N GLU A 29 1.96 -1.44 11.90
CA GLU A 29 2.98 -0.41 12.07
C GLU A 29 3.67 -0.12 10.75
N ILE A 30 4.08 -1.16 10.00
CA ILE A 30 4.68 -1.01 8.67
C ILE A 30 3.70 -0.30 7.72
N SER A 31 2.43 -0.70 7.72
CA SER A 31 1.41 -0.07 6.87
C SER A 31 1.20 1.40 7.21
N ALA A 32 1.29 1.78 8.49
CA ALA A 32 1.26 3.17 8.94
C ALA A 32 2.53 3.93 8.54
N LEU A 33 3.71 3.34 8.74
CA LEU A 33 5.02 3.91 8.42
C LEU A 33 5.19 4.19 6.92
N VAL A 34 4.73 3.27 6.08
CA VAL A 34 4.73 3.41 4.63
C VAL A 34 3.66 4.41 4.17
N GLY A 35 2.64 4.67 5.00
CA GLY A 35 1.56 5.62 4.69
C GLY A 35 0.45 5.03 3.82
N VAL A 36 0.25 3.70 3.91
CA VAL A 36 -0.85 2.96 3.24
C VAL A 36 -2.01 2.62 4.17
N ALA A 37 -1.80 2.69 5.49
CA ALA A 37 -2.86 2.48 6.46
C ALA A 37 -3.87 3.66 6.48
N PRO A 38 -5.18 3.41 6.42
CA PRO A 38 -6.20 4.44 6.56
C PRO A 38 -6.41 4.79 8.04
N PHE A 39 -6.31 6.06 8.40
CA PHE A 39 -6.58 6.54 9.76
C PHE A 39 -8.03 7.02 9.91
N ALA A 40 -8.61 6.82 11.09
CA ALA A 40 -9.90 7.40 11.45
C ALA A 40 -9.78 8.93 11.55
N HIS A 41 -10.77 9.64 11.02
CA HIS A 41 -10.86 11.10 11.10
C HIS A 41 -12.17 11.47 11.79
N ASP A 42 -12.32 10.96 13.00
CA ASP A 42 -13.54 11.08 13.77
C ASP A 42 -13.32 12.15 14.84
N THR A 43 -14.25 13.11 14.96
CA THR A 43 -14.24 14.12 16.02
C THR A 43 -15.58 14.08 16.72
N GLY A 44 -15.65 13.42 17.88
CA GLY A 44 -16.85 13.33 18.73
C GLY A 44 -18.12 12.87 17.99
N LYS A 45 -18.83 13.81 17.36
CA LYS A 45 -20.08 13.61 16.59
C LYS A 45 -19.87 13.40 15.08
N TYR A 46 -18.69 13.70 14.54
CA TYR A 46 -18.40 13.55 13.12
C TYR A 46 -17.64 12.25 12.86
N LYS A 47 -18.20 11.40 11.98
CA LYS A 47 -17.49 10.24 11.41
C LYS A 47 -17.01 10.57 10.01
N GLY A 48 -15.71 10.83 9.89
CA GLY A 48 -15.09 11.24 8.64
C GLY A 48 -14.75 10.07 7.72
N LYS A 49 -14.54 10.36 6.43
CA LYS A 49 -13.94 9.37 5.51
C LYS A 49 -12.52 9.05 6.00
N ARG A 50 -12.19 7.77 6.12
CA ARG A 50 -10.84 7.32 6.46
C ARG A 50 -9.90 7.57 5.28
N PHE A 51 -8.76 8.18 5.55
CA PHE A 51 -7.73 8.42 4.54
C PHE A 51 -6.34 8.10 5.13
N CYS A 52 -5.37 7.82 4.27
CA CYS A 52 -3.99 7.65 4.70
C CYS A 52 -3.38 9.02 5.00
N ARG A 53 -2.77 9.19 6.18
CA ARG A 53 -2.05 10.41 6.60
C ARG A 53 -0.61 10.04 6.98
N GLY A 54 0.32 10.95 6.72
CA GLY A 54 1.74 10.76 7.06
C GLY A 54 2.44 9.65 6.24
N GLY A 55 3.51 9.11 6.84
CA GLY A 55 4.31 8.01 6.31
C GLY A 55 5.39 8.42 5.28
N ARG A 56 6.17 7.43 4.86
CA ARG A 56 7.28 7.56 3.89
C ARG A 56 6.74 7.64 2.46
N ASN A 57 6.33 8.85 2.05
CA ASN A 57 5.73 9.16 0.74
C ASN A 57 6.46 8.54 -0.47
N ALA A 58 7.79 8.49 -0.44
CA ALA A 58 8.58 7.89 -1.52
C ALA A 58 8.28 6.39 -1.70
N ILE A 59 8.16 5.65 -0.60
CA ILE A 59 7.85 4.21 -0.63
C ILE A 59 6.43 3.99 -1.12
N ARG A 60 5.48 4.80 -0.65
CA ARG A 60 4.09 4.75 -1.10
C ARG A 60 3.95 4.93 -2.62
N LYS A 61 4.67 5.89 -3.21
CA LYS A 61 4.66 6.12 -4.67
C LYS A 61 5.19 4.90 -5.42
N ILE A 62 6.29 4.31 -4.96
CA ILE A 62 6.90 3.15 -5.61
C ILE A 62 5.99 1.92 -5.49
N LEU A 63 5.41 1.67 -4.32
CA LEU A 63 4.42 0.61 -4.12
C LEU A 63 3.20 0.80 -5.02
N PHE A 64 2.72 2.04 -5.17
CA PHE A 64 1.63 2.34 -6.11
C PHE A 64 2.00 1.93 -7.55
N MET A 65 3.18 2.34 -8.03
CA MET A 65 3.65 2.00 -9.38
C MET A 65 3.80 0.49 -9.59
N ALA A 66 4.30 -0.23 -8.58
CA ALA A 66 4.36 -1.69 -8.67
C ALA A 66 3.00 -2.36 -8.61
N THR A 67 2.08 -1.82 -7.82
CA THR A 67 0.71 -2.35 -7.75
C THR A 67 0.03 -2.22 -9.12
N LEU A 68 0.24 -1.13 -9.86
CA LEU A 68 -0.28 -0.98 -11.23
C LEU A 68 0.23 -2.08 -12.18
N SER A 69 1.51 -2.44 -12.07
CA SER A 69 2.07 -3.56 -12.84
C SER A 69 1.52 -4.91 -12.35
N ALA A 70 1.46 -5.10 -11.03
CA ALA A 70 0.97 -6.32 -10.41
C ALA A 70 -0.50 -6.60 -10.75
N VAL A 71 -1.37 -5.59 -10.81
CA VAL A 71 -2.77 -5.75 -11.25
C VAL A 71 -2.87 -6.26 -12.69
N ARG A 72 -1.89 -5.99 -13.55
CA ARG A 72 -1.88 -6.46 -14.94
C ARG A 72 -1.37 -7.91 -15.07
N PHE A 73 -0.34 -8.27 -14.33
CA PHE A 73 0.38 -9.54 -14.50
C PHE A 73 0.13 -10.58 -13.41
N ASN A 74 -0.43 -10.19 -12.27
CA ASN A 74 -0.70 -11.07 -11.13
C ASN A 74 -2.22 -11.23 -10.93
N PRO A 75 -2.80 -12.40 -11.26
CA PRO A 75 -4.24 -12.63 -11.17
C PRO A 75 -4.78 -12.53 -9.74
N ILE A 76 -3.97 -12.84 -8.72
CA ILE A 76 -4.38 -12.74 -7.31
C ILE A 76 -4.62 -11.27 -6.94
N ILE A 77 -3.67 -10.40 -7.30
CA ILE A 77 -3.76 -8.97 -7.02
C ILE A 77 -4.85 -8.31 -7.86
N LYS A 78 -5.01 -8.75 -9.12
CA LYS A 78 -6.09 -8.31 -10.00
C LYS A 78 -7.47 -8.59 -9.40
N ASN A 79 -7.72 -9.83 -8.96
CA ASN A 79 -9.01 -10.20 -8.35
C ASN A 79 -9.29 -9.38 -7.08
N PHE A 80 -8.26 -9.15 -6.25
CA PHE A 80 -8.41 -8.31 -5.07
C PHE A 80 -8.72 -6.85 -5.42
N TYR A 81 -8.07 -6.30 -6.45
CA TYR A 81 -8.33 -4.95 -6.96
C TYR A 81 -9.77 -4.82 -7.50
N GLU A 82 -10.22 -5.77 -8.31
CA GLU A 82 -11.58 -5.79 -8.85
C GLU A 82 -12.64 -5.92 -7.75
N HIS A 83 -12.38 -6.75 -6.72
CA HIS A 83 -13.24 -6.85 -5.54
C HIS A 83 -13.36 -5.51 -4.79
N LEU A 84 -12.26 -4.78 -4.63
CA LEU A 84 -12.27 -3.46 -4.00
C LEU A 84 -13.06 -2.44 -4.83
N LEU A 85 -12.97 -2.51 -6.16
CA LEU A 85 -13.78 -1.67 -7.04
C LEU A 85 -15.27 -2.00 -6.95
N GLY A 86 -15.62 -3.29 -6.90
CA GLY A 86 -17.00 -3.76 -6.69
C GLY A 86 -17.59 -3.28 -5.36
N LYS A 87 -16.76 -3.09 -4.33
CA LYS A 87 -17.15 -2.48 -3.04
C LYS A 87 -17.29 -0.95 -3.08
N GLY A 88 -17.23 -0.33 -4.26
CA GLY A 88 -17.41 1.12 -4.42
C GLY A 88 -16.15 1.95 -4.14
N LYS A 89 -14.95 1.34 -4.12
CA LYS A 89 -13.73 2.15 -4.16
C LYS A 89 -13.63 2.84 -5.52
N LEU A 90 -13.31 4.13 -5.48
CA LEU A 90 -13.08 4.92 -6.67
C LEU A 90 -11.83 4.41 -7.40
N LYS A 91 -11.92 4.24 -8.72
CA LYS A 91 -10.73 4.16 -9.57
C LYS A 91 -10.00 5.50 -9.46
N LYS A 92 -8.70 5.43 -9.23
CA LYS A 92 -7.79 6.58 -9.23
C LYS A 92 -6.83 6.45 -10.39
#